data_AF-A0A816GG82-F1
#
_entry.id   AF-A0A816GG82-F1
#
_cell.length_a   1.000
_cell.length_b   1.000
_cell.length_c   1.000
_cell.angle_alpha   90.00
_cell.angle_beta   90.00
_cell.angle_gamma   90.00
#
_symmetry.space_group_name_H-M   'P 1'
#
loop_
_entity.id
_entity.type
_entity.pdbx_description
1 polymer ?
#
loop_
_entity_poly.entity_id
_entity_poly.type
_entity_poly.pdbx_seq_one_letter_code
_entity_poly.pdbx_strand_id
1 'polypeptide(L)'
;SLGGMLFCGETGFAAAHHHAPSNGFFVYYCFTHIAIDHEGNVGAVYRTRSGMNEKTTACGALAAFTNEIASKKLNLAFNEDDIEMSMLKKHIAKKTNLLADPESTPDLFKVTMAAYETITIDLERHVKHDAEKFKDRQYALFTGVQIHGPNGTDYCWLGKASLLIKGELSPLVLSANPTSQVQAGPSTKSH
;
A
#
# COMPACT_ATOMS: atom_id res chain seq x y z
N SER A 1 -8.71 -4.45 -5.60
CA SER A 1 -7.80 -5.19 -6.50
C SER A 1 -6.87 -6.07 -5.69
N LEU A 2 -6.46 -7.22 -6.23
CA LEU A 2 -5.55 -8.17 -5.61
C LEU A 2 -4.21 -7.48 -5.24
N GLY A 3 -3.69 -7.79 -4.04
CA GLY A 3 -2.41 -7.28 -3.56
C GLY A 3 -2.33 -5.76 -3.33
N GLY A 4 -3.44 -5.02 -3.47
CA GLY A 4 -3.45 -3.56 -3.42
C GLY A 4 -3.07 -2.88 -4.76
N MET A 5 -3.03 -3.64 -5.86
CA MET A 5 -2.61 -3.13 -7.16
C MET A 5 -3.56 -2.06 -7.73
N LEU A 6 -3.03 -1.19 -8.59
CA LEU A 6 -3.75 -0.06 -9.17
C LEU A 6 -4.28 -0.36 -10.58
N PHE A 7 -5.04 -1.45 -10.73
CA PHE A 7 -5.56 -1.88 -12.04
C PHE A 7 -6.76 -1.10 -12.56
N CYS A 8 -7.27 -0.11 -11.81
CA CYS A 8 -8.21 0.87 -12.35
C CYS A 8 -7.58 1.70 -13.49
N GLY A 9 -6.24 1.78 -13.54
CA GLY A 9 -5.49 2.39 -14.62
C GLY A 9 -5.74 3.88 -14.79
N GLU A 10 -5.19 4.45 -15.86
CA GLU A 10 -5.30 5.88 -16.15
C GLU A 10 -6.75 6.32 -16.34
N THR A 11 -7.61 5.46 -16.88
CA THR A 11 -9.04 5.73 -17.03
C THR A 11 -9.73 5.88 -15.68
N GLY A 12 -9.48 4.99 -14.72
CA GLY A 12 -10.09 5.08 -13.39
C GLY A 12 -9.60 6.30 -12.61
N PHE A 13 -8.31 6.62 -12.72
CA PHE A 13 -7.72 7.82 -12.15
C PHE A 13 -8.35 9.10 -12.75
N ALA A 14 -8.41 9.21 -14.08
CA ALA A 14 -9.05 10.36 -14.75
C ALA A 14 -10.55 10.47 -14.43
N ALA A 15 -11.27 9.35 -14.31
CA ALA A 15 -12.69 9.36 -13.91
C ALA A 15 -12.90 9.98 -12.52
N ALA A 16 -12.03 9.65 -11.55
CA ALA A 16 -12.07 10.27 -10.22
C ALA A 16 -11.85 11.79 -10.30
N HIS A 17 -10.98 12.25 -11.21
CA HIS A 17 -10.70 13.67 -11.43
C HIS A 17 -11.89 14.46 -11.97
N HIS A 18 -12.58 13.90 -12.96
CA HIS A 18 -13.74 14.54 -13.57
C HIS A 18 -14.92 14.68 -12.60
N HIS A 19 -15.00 13.81 -11.58
CA HIS A 19 -16.10 13.81 -10.60
C HIS A 19 -15.77 14.56 -9.31
N ALA A 20 -14.55 15.09 -9.16
CA ALA A 20 -14.17 15.83 -7.97
C ALA A 20 -14.53 17.33 -8.06
N PRO A 21 -14.80 17.99 -6.92
CA PRO A 21 -15.01 19.43 -6.87
C PRO A 21 -13.87 20.20 -7.53
N SER A 22 -14.14 21.27 -8.28
CA SER A 22 -13.12 22.00 -9.07
C SER A 22 -11.98 22.57 -8.21
N ASN A 23 -12.22 22.90 -6.95
CA ASN A 23 -11.25 23.42 -5.98
C ASN A 23 -10.74 22.36 -4.97
N GLY A 24 -11.02 21.08 -5.21
CA GLY A 24 -10.65 19.98 -4.32
C GLY A 24 -9.18 19.59 -4.38
N PHE A 25 -8.65 19.17 -3.23
CA PHE A 25 -7.37 18.49 -3.08
C PHE A 25 -7.59 16.98 -3.12
N PHE A 26 -6.74 16.25 -3.84
CA PHE A 26 -6.79 14.80 -3.86
C PHE A 26 -5.91 14.22 -2.77
N VAL A 27 -6.44 13.24 -2.05
CA VAL A 27 -5.67 12.44 -1.10
C VAL A 27 -5.78 10.97 -1.51
N TYR A 28 -4.65 10.38 -1.87
CA TYR A 28 -4.57 8.97 -2.24
C TYR A 28 -3.95 8.17 -1.10
N TYR A 29 -4.69 7.16 -0.63
CA TYR A 29 -4.20 6.13 0.27
C TYR A 29 -4.06 4.83 -0.52
N CYS A 30 -2.83 4.32 -0.67
CA CYS A 30 -2.56 3.12 -1.44
C CYS A 30 -1.70 2.14 -0.63
N PHE A 31 -2.33 1.08 -0.16
CA PHE A 31 -1.72 0.13 0.76
C PHE A 31 -1.83 -1.28 0.19
N THR A 32 -0.71 -2.00 0.21
CA THR A 32 -0.77 -3.46 0.21
C THR A 32 -1.04 -3.93 1.64
N HIS A 33 -1.18 -5.24 1.87
CA HIS A 33 -1.50 -5.71 3.21
C HIS A 33 -0.94 -7.09 3.54
N ILE A 34 -0.75 -7.30 4.84
CA ILE A 34 -0.26 -8.55 5.42
C ILE A 34 -0.94 -8.83 6.76
N ALA A 35 -0.94 -10.08 7.21
CA ALA A 35 -1.40 -10.46 8.54
C ALA A 35 -0.23 -10.82 9.46
N ILE A 36 -0.41 -10.55 10.75
CA ILE A 36 0.45 -11.05 11.84
C ILE A 36 -0.47 -11.60 12.93
N ASP A 37 -0.30 -12.86 13.31
CA ASP A 37 -1.11 -13.47 14.37
C ASP A 37 -0.61 -13.13 15.79
N HIS A 38 -1.32 -13.67 16.79
CA HIS A 38 -1.01 -13.47 18.21
C HIS A 38 0.32 -14.08 18.66
N GLU A 39 0.90 -14.98 17.87
CA GLU A 39 2.20 -15.62 18.11
C GLU A 39 3.33 -14.89 17.36
N GLY A 40 2.99 -13.87 16.57
CA GLY A 40 3.92 -13.12 15.73
C GLY A 40 4.19 -13.79 14.37
N ASN A 41 3.47 -14.84 14.00
CA ASN A 41 3.64 -15.45 12.68
C ASN A 41 3.04 -14.57 11.59
N VAL A 42 3.77 -14.45 10.49
CA VAL A 42 3.40 -13.62 9.35
C VAL A 42 2.55 -14.42 8.36
N GLY A 43 1.49 -13.79 7.86
CA GLY A 43 0.77 -14.21 6.66
C GLY A 43 -0.65 -14.70 6.88
N ALA A 44 -1.04 -15.06 8.10
CA ALA A 44 -2.40 -15.47 8.40
C ALA A 44 -2.85 -15.01 9.78
N VAL A 45 -4.14 -14.75 9.95
CA VAL A 45 -4.73 -14.35 11.24
C VAL A 45 -6.15 -14.90 11.39
N TYR A 46 -6.60 -15.05 12.63
CA TYR A 46 -8.00 -15.35 12.92
C TYR A 46 -8.87 -14.12 12.66
N ARG A 47 -9.87 -14.28 11.80
CA ARG A 47 -10.90 -13.27 11.55
C ARG A 47 -12.11 -13.55 12.46
N THR A 48 -11.91 -13.32 13.75
CA THR A 48 -12.89 -13.70 14.80
C THR A 48 -14.25 -13.02 14.63
N ARG A 49 -14.30 -11.84 14.00
CA ARG A 49 -15.55 -11.12 13.67
C ARG A 49 -16.30 -11.70 12.47
N SER A 50 -15.70 -12.64 11.73
CA SER A 50 -16.24 -13.23 10.50
C SER A 50 -16.89 -14.59 10.71
N GLY A 51 -16.92 -15.11 11.95
CA GLY A 51 -17.39 -16.47 12.24
C GLY A 51 -16.48 -17.58 11.69
N MET A 52 -15.23 -17.25 11.31
CA MET A 52 -14.26 -18.21 10.80
C MET A 52 -13.54 -18.91 11.95
N ASN A 53 -13.49 -20.24 11.88
CA ASN A 53 -12.85 -21.09 12.90
C ASN A 53 -11.36 -21.34 12.63
N GLU A 54 -10.84 -20.90 11.48
CA GLU A 54 -9.45 -21.13 11.06
C GLU A 54 -8.74 -19.82 10.71
N LYS A 55 -7.40 -19.83 10.82
CA LYS A 55 -6.57 -18.72 10.35
C LYS A 55 -6.75 -18.61 8.83
N THR A 56 -6.92 -17.39 8.33
CA THR A 56 -6.99 -17.14 6.89
C THR A 56 -5.87 -16.21 6.46
N THR A 57 -5.38 -16.42 5.24
CA THR A 57 -4.24 -15.70 4.70
C THR A 57 -4.56 -14.23 4.45
N ALA A 58 -3.57 -13.37 4.68
CA ALA A 58 -3.58 -11.98 4.22
C ALA A 58 -2.15 -11.54 3.88
N CYS A 59 -1.85 -11.10 2.66
CA CYS A 59 -2.70 -11.11 1.45
C CYS A 59 -2.75 -12.50 0.79
N GLY A 60 -3.94 -13.00 0.45
CA GLY A 60 -4.10 -14.29 -0.24
C GLY A 60 -3.41 -14.34 -1.61
N ALA A 61 -3.48 -13.28 -2.41
CA ALA A 61 -2.82 -13.20 -3.72
C ALA A 61 -1.29 -13.21 -3.60
N LEU A 62 -0.74 -12.43 -2.66
CA LEU A 62 0.71 -12.39 -2.43
C LEU A 62 1.22 -13.72 -1.87
N ALA A 63 0.44 -14.40 -1.02
CA ALA A 63 0.79 -15.73 -0.55
C ALA A 63 0.73 -16.78 -1.66
N ALA A 64 -0.27 -16.72 -2.54
CA ALA A 64 -0.32 -17.59 -3.73
C ALA A 64 0.90 -17.38 -4.62
N PHE A 65 1.28 -16.13 -4.88
CA PHE A 65 2.49 -15.80 -5.65
C PHE A 65 3.77 -16.29 -4.94
N THR A 66 3.87 -16.08 -3.62
CA THR A 66 4.99 -16.59 -2.80
C THR A 66 5.11 -18.11 -2.93
N ASN A 67 3.98 -18.84 -2.84
CA ASN A 67 3.95 -20.29 -2.96
C ASN A 67 4.30 -20.78 -4.37
N GLU A 68 3.89 -20.07 -5.42
CA GLU A 68 4.31 -20.38 -6.80
C GLU A 68 5.84 -20.29 -6.96
N ILE A 69 6.46 -19.24 -6.38
CA ILE A 69 7.92 -19.07 -6.42
C ILE A 69 8.59 -20.20 -5.62
N ALA A 70 8.17 -20.41 -4.37
CA ALA A 70 8.76 -21.42 -3.48
C ALA A 70 8.63 -22.85 -4.03
N SER A 71 7.55 -23.15 -4.74
CA SER A 71 7.34 -24.46 -5.38
C SER A 71 8.03 -24.61 -6.73
N LYS A 72 8.79 -23.60 -7.19
CA LYS A 72 9.43 -23.57 -8.52
C LYS A 72 8.43 -23.75 -9.68
N LYS A 73 7.20 -23.29 -9.49
CA LYS A 73 6.10 -23.37 -10.48
C LYS A 73 5.65 -21.98 -10.93
N LEU A 74 6.53 -20.99 -10.83
CA LEU A 74 6.23 -19.61 -11.20
C LEU A 74 5.69 -19.54 -12.63
N ASN A 75 4.45 -19.08 -12.77
CA ASN A 75 3.84 -18.82 -14.07
C ASN A 75 3.55 -17.32 -14.24
N LEU A 76 4.28 -16.68 -15.16
CA LEU A 76 4.08 -15.28 -15.54
C LEU A 76 3.23 -15.12 -16.81
N ALA A 77 2.64 -16.19 -17.36
CA ALA A 77 1.73 -16.08 -18.49
C ALA A 77 0.47 -15.28 -18.12
N PHE A 78 -0.12 -14.63 -19.12
CA PHE A 78 -1.42 -14.01 -18.97
C PHE A 78 -2.51 -15.07 -18.95
N ASN A 79 -3.45 -14.98 -18.03
CA ASN A 79 -4.65 -15.78 -17.97
C ASN A 79 -5.86 -14.85 -18.01
N GLU A 80 -6.74 -15.07 -18.98
CA GLU A 80 -7.96 -14.28 -19.21
C GLU A 80 -8.98 -14.48 -18.09
N ASP A 81 -8.95 -15.65 -17.44
CA ASP A 81 -9.82 -15.98 -16.31
C ASP A 81 -9.24 -15.51 -14.96
N ASP A 82 -7.97 -15.05 -14.95
CA ASP A 82 -7.28 -14.60 -13.73
C ASP A 82 -6.42 -13.35 -13.97
N ILE A 83 -7.05 -12.34 -14.60
CA ILE A 83 -6.42 -11.13 -15.11
C ILE A 83 -5.62 -10.41 -14.02
N GLU A 84 -6.23 -10.15 -12.85
CA GLU A 84 -5.58 -9.39 -11.80
C GLU A 84 -4.36 -10.12 -11.22
N MET A 85 -4.43 -11.45 -11.05
CA MET A 85 -3.30 -12.23 -10.53
C MET A 85 -2.17 -12.31 -11.55
N SER A 86 -2.47 -12.55 -12.83
CA SER A 86 -1.48 -12.51 -13.91
C SER A 86 -0.78 -11.15 -13.98
N MET A 87 -1.53 -10.06 -13.88
CA MET A 87 -0.96 -8.71 -13.92
C MET A 87 -0.18 -8.37 -12.65
N LEU A 88 -0.64 -8.81 -11.47
CA LEU A 88 0.05 -8.63 -10.19
C LEU A 88 1.44 -9.26 -10.23
N LYS A 89 1.53 -10.53 -10.64
CA LYS A 89 2.80 -11.26 -10.72
C LYS A 89 3.77 -10.58 -11.67
N LYS A 90 3.30 -10.21 -12.86
CA LYS A 90 4.10 -9.50 -13.87
C LYS A 90 4.58 -8.13 -13.39
N HIS A 91 3.71 -7.35 -12.75
CA HIS A 91 4.07 -6.01 -12.28
C HIS A 91 5.14 -6.07 -11.20
N ILE A 92 4.96 -6.92 -10.19
CA ILE A 92 5.96 -7.09 -9.12
C ILE A 92 7.28 -7.59 -9.71
N ALA A 93 7.25 -8.64 -10.54
CA ALA A 93 8.46 -9.20 -11.14
C ALA A 93 9.22 -8.20 -12.02
N LYS A 94 8.52 -7.31 -12.74
CA LYS A 94 9.14 -6.34 -13.66
C LYS A 94 9.69 -5.11 -12.96
N LYS A 95 9.06 -4.67 -11.86
CA LYS A 95 9.35 -3.36 -11.23
C LYS A 95 10.24 -3.47 -10.00
N THR A 96 10.54 -4.67 -9.54
CA THR A 96 11.31 -4.92 -8.32
C THR A 96 12.39 -5.95 -8.58
N ASN A 97 13.35 -6.03 -7.67
CA ASN A 97 14.42 -7.04 -7.71
C ASN A 97 14.02 -8.36 -7.02
N LEU A 98 12.73 -8.60 -6.79
CA LEU A 98 12.24 -9.78 -6.06
C LEU A 98 12.76 -11.10 -6.63
N LEU A 99 12.90 -11.19 -7.95
CA LEU A 99 13.32 -12.39 -8.68
C LEU A 99 14.74 -12.25 -9.28
N ALA A 100 15.54 -11.29 -8.80
CA ALA A 100 16.87 -11.04 -9.35
C ALA A 100 17.89 -12.16 -9.02
N ASP A 101 17.70 -12.84 -7.90
CA ASP A 101 18.49 -14.00 -7.49
C ASP A 101 17.67 -15.29 -7.67
N PRO A 102 17.95 -16.12 -8.69
CA PRO A 102 17.23 -17.37 -8.94
C PRO A 102 17.35 -18.42 -7.83
N GLU A 103 18.40 -18.34 -7.00
CA GLU A 103 18.63 -19.28 -5.90
C GLU A 103 17.95 -18.83 -4.60
N SER A 104 17.47 -17.59 -4.53
CA SER A 104 16.75 -17.06 -3.38
C SER A 104 15.25 -17.31 -3.50
N THR A 105 14.66 -17.96 -2.49
CA THR A 105 13.20 -18.04 -2.36
C THR A 105 12.72 -16.93 -1.41
N PRO A 106 11.98 -15.91 -1.88
CA PRO A 106 11.47 -14.85 -1.01
C PRO A 106 10.37 -15.40 -0.10
N ASP A 107 10.33 -14.93 1.14
CA ASP A 107 9.20 -15.12 2.03
C ASP A 107 8.06 -14.14 1.71
N LEU A 108 6.90 -14.34 2.33
CA LEU A 108 5.73 -13.50 2.11
C LEU A 108 5.98 -12.02 2.48
N PHE A 109 6.84 -11.76 3.46
CA PHE A 109 7.18 -10.39 3.83
C PHE A 109 7.93 -9.69 2.68
N LYS A 110 8.95 -10.33 2.10
CA LYS A 110 9.68 -9.81 0.93
C LYS A 110 8.75 -9.58 -0.27
N VAL A 111 7.85 -10.52 -0.55
CA VAL A 111 6.85 -10.36 -1.62
C VAL A 111 5.90 -9.18 -1.34
N THR A 112 5.50 -9.00 -0.08
CA THR A 112 4.69 -7.85 0.35
C THR A 112 5.43 -6.53 0.19
N MET A 113 6.71 -6.47 0.54
CA MET A 113 7.51 -5.25 0.36
C MET A 113 7.72 -4.93 -1.13
N ALA A 114 7.89 -5.94 -1.98
CA ALA A 114 7.92 -5.76 -3.43
C ALA A 114 6.57 -5.27 -3.99
N ALA A 115 5.45 -5.76 -3.45
CA ALA A 115 4.13 -5.23 -3.78
C ALA A 115 3.98 -3.76 -3.36
N TYR A 116 4.42 -3.40 -2.15
CA TYR A 116 4.46 -2.01 -1.67
C TYR A 116 5.28 -1.09 -2.59
N GLU A 117 6.47 -1.53 -3.02
CA GLU A 117 7.29 -0.78 -3.96
C GLU A 117 6.55 -0.58 -5.30
N THR A 118 5.96 -1.66 -5.81
CA THR A 118 5.20 -1.67 -7.06
C THR A 118 4.04 -0.67 -7.03
N ILE A 119 3.21 -0.68 -5.99
CA ILE A 119 2.06 0.22 -5.88
C ILE A 119 2.50 1.68 -5.68
N THR A 120 3.63 1.91 -5.02
CA THR A 120 4.19 3.26 -4.83
C THR A 120 4.66 3.84 -6.15
N ILE A 121 5.40 3.06 -6.95
CA ILE A 121 5.83 3.43 -8.30
C ILE A 121 4.61 3.72 -9.19
N ASP A 122 3.59 2.86 -9.14
CA ASP A 122 2.40 3.03 -9.97
C ASP A 122 1.58 4.26 -9.58
N LEU A 123 1.38 4.52 -8.28
CA LEU A 123 0.66 5.71 -7.82
C LEU A 123 1.34 7.00 -8.29
N GLU A 124 2.65 7.10 -8.09
CA GLU A 124 3.41 8.29 -8.51
C GLU A 124 3.36 8.50 -10.02
N ARG A 125 3.45 7.42 -10.80
CA ARG A 125 3.33 7.50 -12.26
C ARG A 125 1.94 7.98 -12.69
N HIS A 126 0.87 7.41 -12.12
CA HIS A 126 -0.50 7.81 -12.43
C HIS A 126 -0.78 9.27 -12.07
N VAL A 127 -0.39 9.69 -10.87
CA VAL A 127 -0.62 11.06 -10.40
C VAL A 127 0.20 12.08 -11.21
N LYS A 128 1.40 11.74 -11.67
CA LYS A 128 2.16 12.59 -12.60
C LYS A 128 1.45 12.76 -13.94
N HIS A 129 0.98 11.66 -14.55
CA HIS A 129 0.21 11.74 -15.79
C HIS A 129 -1.08 12.56 -15.63
N ASP A 130 -1.77 12.46 -14.49
CA ASP A 130 -2.96 13.27 -14.23
C ASP A 130 -2.61 14.73 -13.98
N ALA A 131 -1.50 15.04 -13.31
CA ALA A 131 -1.05 16.41 -13.10
C ALA A 131 -0.72 17.15 -14.41
N GLU A 132 -0.31 16.43 -15.47
CA GLU A 132 -0.15 17.01 -16.81
C GLU A 132 -1.49 17.44 -17.42
N LYS A 133 -2.55 16.67 -17.17
CA LYS A 133 -3.92 16.92 -17.67
C LYS A 133 -4.67 17.94 -16.83
N PHE A 134 -4.49 17.90 -15.52
CA PHE A 134 -5.20 18.68 -14.52
C PHE A 134 -4.23 19.55 -13.71
N LYS A 135 -3.67 20.58 -14.37
CA LYS A 135 -2.53 21.38 -13.87
C LYS A 135 -2.78 22.10 -12.53
N ASP A 136 -4.02 22.43 -12.22
CA ASP A 136 -4.39 23.14 -10.98
C ASP A 136 -4.63 22.21 -9.80
N ARG A 137 -4.56 20.88 -10.02
CA ARG A 137 -4.78 19.88 -8.96
C ARG A 137 -3.55 19.70 -8.10
N GLN A 138 -3.81 19.42 -6.83
CA GLN A 138 -2.81 19.11 -5.83
C GLN A 138 -3.14 17.78 -5.19
N TYR A 139 -2.09 17.05 -4.82
CA TYR A 139 -2.18 15.66 -4.43
C TYR A 139 -1.37 15.41 -3.17
N ALA A 140 -1.96 14.73 -2.20
CA ALA A 140 -1.24 14.09 -1.10
C ALA A 140 -1.28 12.56 -1.29
N LEU A 141 -0.11 11.93 -1.28
CA LEU A 141 0.07 10.51 -1.55
C LEU A 141 0.56 9.83 -0.28
N PHE A 142 -0.14 8.81 0.17
CA PHE A 142 0.23 7.97 1.31
C PHE A 142 0.27 6.52 0.86
N THR A 143 1.47 5.93 0.86
CA THR A 143 1.66 4.51 0.54
C THR A 143 2.24 3.76 1.71
N GLY A 144 1.91 2.47 1.83
CA GLY A 144 2.40 1.64 2.92
C GLY A 144 1.86 0.23 2.92
N VAL A 145 1.88 -0.37 4.11
CA VAL A 145 1.39 -1.73 4.35
C VAL A 145 0.35 -1.68 5.48
N GLN A 146 -0.88 -2.09 5.18
CA GLN A 146 -1.88 -2.39 6.20
C GLN A 146 -1.54 -3.75 6.84
N ILE A 147 -1.59 -3.82 8.17
CA ILE A 147 -1.24 -4.99 8.95
C ILE A 147 -2.47 -5.44 9.73
N HIS A 148 -3.01 -6.60 9.39
CA HIS A 148 -4.08 -7.24 10.16
C HIS A 148 -3.48 -7.97 11.35
N GLY A 149 -3.73 -7.45 12.55
CA GLY A 149 -3.27 -8.01 13.81
C GLY A 149 -4.30 -8.95 14.46
N PRO A 150 -3.93 -9.59 15.58
CA PRO A 150 -4.81 -10.50 16.31
C PRO A 150 -6.03 -9.76 16.89
N ASN A 151 -7.09 -10.52 17.18
CA ASN A 151 -8.28 -10.03 17.88
C ASN A 151 -8.99 -8.83 17.21
N GLY A 152 -8.83 -8.68 15.89
CA GLY A 152 -9.46 -7.61 15.12
C GLY A 152 -8.83 -6.24 15.36
N THR A 153 -7.55 -6.19 15.75
CA THR A 153 -6.74 -4.97 15.68
C THR A 153 -6.13 -4.83 14.29
N ASP A 154 -6.13 -3.63 13.73
CA ASP A 154 -5.45 -3.31 12.48
C ASP A 154 -4.42 -2.20 12.72
N TYR A 155 -3.30 -2.27 12.02
CA TYR A 155 -2.24 -1.27 12.04
C TYR A 155 -1.93 -0.84 10.61
N CYS A 156 -1.29 0.32 10.46
CA CYS A 156 -0.76 0.76 9.18
C CYS A 156 0.70 1.16 9.38
N TRP A 157 1.60 0.49 8.66
CA TRP A 157 2.95 0.99 8.46
C TRP A 157 2.94 1.95 7.28
N LEU A 158 3.20 3.23 7.56
CA LEU A 158 3.35 4.24 6.53
C LEU A 158 4.76 4.19 5.95
N GLY A 159 4.86 3.90 4.66
CA GLY A 159 6.13 3.83 3.94
C GLY A 159 6.54 5.19 3.39
N LYS A 160 5.82 5.69 2.38
CA LYS A 160 6.10 6.98 1.74
C LYS A 160 4.89 7.90 1.86
N ALA A 161 5.15 9.13 2.28
CA ALA A 161 4.21 10.24 2.19
C ALA A 161 4.80 11.31 1.27
N SER A 162 4.02 11.79 0.29
CA SER A 162 4.48 12.79 -0.68
C SER A 162 3.38 13.79 -1.01
N LEU A 163 3.79 14.99 -1.44
CA LEU A 163 2.92 16.00 -2.03
C LEU A 163 3.30 16.19 -3.49
N LEU A 164 2.31 16.22 -4.38
CA LEU A 164 2.46 16.73 -5.74
C LEU A 164 1.73 18.06 -5.86
N ILE A 165 2.49 19.14 -6.06
CA ILE A 165 1.98 20.50 -6.20
C ILE A 165 2.60 21.10 -7.46
N LYS A 166 1.77 21.65 -8.36
CA LYS A 166 2.23 22.26 -9.62
C LYS A 166 3.14 21.35 -10.47
N GLY A 167 2.87 20.04 -10.48
CA GLY A 167 3.68 19.06 -11.21
C GLY A 167 4.92 18.55 -10.47
N GLU A 168 5.29 19.16 -9.33
CA GLU A 168 6.48 18.78 -8.58
C GLU A 168 6.14 17.86 -7.42
N LEU A 169 6.75 16.67 -7.41
CA LEU A 169 6.61 15.68 -6.33
C LEU A 169 7.68 15.91 -5.27
N SER A 170 7.27 16.10 -4.02
CA SER A 170 8.17 16.32 -2.88
C SER A 170 7.78 15.41 -1.70
N PRO A 171 8.72 15.01 -0.83
CA PRO A 171 8.40 14.28 0.38
C PRO A 171 7.51 15.10 1.32
N LEU A 172 6.48 14.46 1.89
CA LEU A 172 5.66 15.03 2.95
C LEU A 172 6.22 14.59 4.30
N VAL A 173 6.83 15.52 5.03
CA VAL A 173 7.32 15.25 6.38
C VAL A 173 6.15 15.35 7.35
N LEU A 174 5.72 14.20 7.89
CA LEU A 174 4.74 14.16 8.96
C LEU A 174 5.46 14.38 10.29
N SER A 175 5.22 15.52 10.93
CA SER A 175 5.73 15.75 12.28
C SER A 175 4.96 14.86 13.25
N ALA A 176 5.65 13.90 13.87
CA ALA A 176 5.14 13.26 15.08
C ALA A 176 5.32 14.25 16.25
N ASN A 177 4.26 14.99 16.62
CA ASN A 177 3.94 15.46 17.99
C ASN A 177 2.89 16.60 18.01
N PRO A 178 1.68 16.38 18.57
CA PRO A 178 0.84 17.45 19.10
C PRO A 178 1.06 17.71 20.61
N THR A 179 2.01 17.07 21.28
CA THR A 179 2.24 17.20 22.73
C THR A 179 3.51 18.00 23.04
N SER A 180 3.50 19.30 22.77
CA SER A 180 4.35 20.28 23.49
C SER A 180 3.86 21.73 23.32
N GLN A 181 2.56 21.98 23.47
CA GLN A 181 2.06 23.31 23.84
C GLN A 181 0.94 23.19 24.88
N VAL A 182 1.31 22.67 26.06
CA VAL A 182 0.66 23.13 27.30
C VAL A 182 1.69 24.02 27.95
N GLN A 183 1.59 25.33 27.70
CA GLN A 183 2.24 26.32 28.55
C GLN A 183 1.64 26.15 29.95
N ALA A 184 2.40 25.53 30.85
CA ALA A 184 2.13 25.66 32.28
C ALA A 184 2.21 27.16 32.62
N GLY A 185 1.08 27.72 33.07
CA GLY A 185 1.00 29.12 33.46
C GLY A 185 1.98 29.46 34.58
N PRO A 186 2.34 30.75 34.75
CA PRO A 186 3.19 31.17 35.83
C PRO A 186 2.50 30.92 37.17
N SER A 187 3.16 30.12 38.02
CA SER A 187 2.83 29.97 39.44
C SER A 187 3.02 31.32 40.12
N THR A 188 1.93 32.05 40.39
CA THR A 188 1.93 33.16 41.34
C THR A 188 1.97 32.58 42.76
N LYS A 189 3.17 32.58 43.35
CA LYS A 189 3.31 32.62 44.81
C LYS A 189 3.46 34.09 45.20
N SER A 190 2.42 34.65 45.81
CA SER A 190 2.51 35.87 46.60
C SER A 190 2.30 35.49 48.06
N HIS A 191 3.29 35.90 48.87
CA HIS A 191 3.19 36.02 50.32
C HIS A 191 2.10 37.00 50.74
#